data_AF-F6FIH0-F1
#
_entry.id   AF-F6FIH0-F1
#
_cell.length_a   1.000
_cell.length_b   1.000
_cell.length_c   1.000
_cell.angle_alpha   90.00
_cell.angle_beta   90.00
_cell.angle_gamma   90.00
#
_symmetry.space_group_name_H-M   'P 1'
#
loop_
_entity.id
_entity.type
_entity.pdbx_description
1 polymer ?
#
loop_
_entity_poly.entity_id
_entity_poly.type
_entity_poly.pdbx_seq_one_letter_code
_entity_poly.pdbx_strand_id
1 'polypeptide(L)'
;MFSGFFEKSYSLIWFWTRVQTLFSIFVFLLVPILMNHTPSLLALMLIGGVVLFICALVSILKIIPLIGVYSEAVKVLKDHKNKDLFKYVSRVSSLLKVIVMMELVFPVVWPISLIFKLMVDRYLYQIRYFIGAVEIKDD
;
A
#
# COMPACT_ATOMS: atom_id res chain seq x y z
N MET A 1 -11.94 16.14 -10.59
CA MET A 1 -12.25 15.66 -9.20
C MET A 1 -11.68 14.26 -8.94
N PHE A 2 -11.84 13.32 -9.86
CA PHE A 2 -11.28 11.96 -9.79
C PHE A 2 -9.74 11.97 -9.77
N SER A 3 -9.09 12.74 -10.65
CA SER A 3 -7.62 12.87 -10.74
C SER A 3 -6.96 13.29 -9.40
N GLY A 4 -7.43 14.37 -8.77
CA GLY A 4 -6.87 14.84 -7.49
C GLY A 4 -7.06 13.87 -6.32
N PHE A 5 -8.12 13.04 -6.34
CA PHE A 5 -8.29 11.97 -5.35
C PHE A 5 -7.30 10.82 -5.59
N PHE A 6 -7.10 10.44 -6.86
CA PHE A 6 -6.12 9.44 -7.25
C PHE A 6 -4.70 9.86 -6.87
N GLU A 7 -4.34 11.14 -7.06
CA GLU A 7 -3.03 11.66 -6.66
C GLU A 7 -2.80 11.62 -5.15
N LYS A 8 -3.82 11.98 -4.33
CA LYS A 8 -3.73 11.84 -2.87
C LYS A 8 -3.58 10.38 -2.46
N SER A 9 -4.33 9.47 -3.09
CA SER A 9 -4.26 8.03 -2.84
C SER A 9 -2.89 7.46 -3.20
N TYR A 10 -2.36 7.84 -4.36
CA TYR A 10 -1.05 7.47 -4.85
C TYR A 10 0.06 7.94 -3.91
N SER A 11 0.06 9.23 -3.56
CA SER A 11 1.03 9.81 -2.63
C SER A 11 1.03 9.09 -1.28
N LEU A 12 -0.14 8.71 -0.78
CA LEU A 12 -0.27 8.03 0.49
C LEU A 12 0.29 6.61 0.45
N ILE A 13 -0.09 5.81 -0.55
CA ILE A 13 0.39 4.43 -0.70
C ILE A 13 1.90 4.41 -0.94
N TRP A 14 2.39 5.32 -1.77
CA TRP A 14 3.81 5.46 -2.05
C TRP A 14 4.62 5.85 -0.81
N PHE A 15 4.13 6.82 -0.04
CA PHE A 15 4.77 7.24 1.22
C PHE A 15 4.89 6.08 2.20
N TRP A 16 3.80 5.33 2.41
CA TRP A 16 3.80 4.17 3.31
C TRP A 16 4.72 3.04 2.84
N THR A 17 4.77 2.80 1.54
CA THR A 17 5.68 1.80 0.94
C THR A 17 7.14 2.16 1.21
N ARG A 18 7.50 3.44 1.12
CA ARG A 18 8.86 3.92 1.46
C ARG A 18 9.18 3.78 2.94
N VAL A 19 8.28 4.20 3.83
CA VAL A 19 8.45 4.07 5.28
C VAL A 19 8.68 2.60 5.66
N GLN A 20 7.87 1.71 5.10
CA GLN A 20 7.99 0.27 5.31
C GLN A 20 9.31 -0.31 4.79
N THR A 21 9.73 0.09 3.59
CA THR A 21 11.00 -0.35 3.02
C THR A 21 12.19 0.10 3.88
N LEU A 22 12.21 1.36 4.30
CA LEU A 22 13.27 1.91 5.16
C LEU A 22 13.33 1.19 6.51
N PHE A 23 12.17 0.94 7.12
CA PHE A 23 12.08 0.20 8.37
C PHE A 23 12.63 -1.22 8.22
N SER A 24 12.24 -1.94 7.15
CA SER A 24 12.75 -3.29 6.88
C SER A 24 14.27 -3.32 6.69
N ILE A 25 14.83 -2.35 5.96
CA ILE A 25 16.29 -2.23 5.79
C ILE A 25 16.97 -1.97 7.14
N PHE A 26 16.43 -1.05 7.93
CA PHE A 26 16.99 -0.69 9.23
C PHE A 26 17.03 -1.89 10.18
N VAL A 27 15.91 -2.62 10.31
CA VAL A 27 15.84 -3.84 11.13
C VAL A 27 16.82 -4.90 10.61
N PHE A 28 16.89 -5.11 9.29
CA PHE A 28 17.81 -6.08 8.69
C PHE A 28 19.28 -5.76 8.98
N LEU A 29 19.67 -4.47 8.98
CA LEU A 29 21.02 -4.05 9.31
C LEU A 29 21.34 -4.15 10.81
N LEU A 30 20.35 -3.92 11.68
CA LEU A 30 20.54 -3.99 13.13
C LEU A 30 20.69 -5.41 13.66
N VAL A 31 20.00 -6.39 13.07
CA VAL A 31 20.01 -7.77 13.58
C VAL A 31 21.43 -8.36 13.67
N PRO A 32 22.28 -8.31 12.62
CA PRO A 32 23.66 -8.81 12.68
C PRO A 32 24.53 -8.09 13.72
N ILE A 33 24.35 -6.77 13.86
CA ILE A 33 25.11 -5.95 14.81
C ILE A 33 24.79 -6.37 16.25
N LEU A 34 23.51 -6.68 16.52
CA LEU A 34 23.03 -7.03 17.85
C LEU A 34 23.11 -8.52 18.17
N MET A 35 23.51 -9.39 17.23
CA MET A 35 23.66 -10.83 17.49
C MET A 35 24.62 -11.14 18.65
N ASN A 36 25.64 -10.30 18.86
CA ASN A 36 26.61 -10.45 19.95
C ASN A 36 26.13 -9.87 21.30
N HIS A 37 24.98 -9.18 21.31
CA HIS A 37 24.40 -8.56 22.49
C HIS A 37 22.96 -9.04 22.71
N THR A 38 22.82 -10.24 23.28
CA THR A 38 21.54 -10.91 23.57
C THR A 38 20.46 -10.01 24.20
N PRO A 39 20.73 -9.19 25.24
CA PRO A 39 19.69 -8.32 25.82
C PRO A 39 19.20 -7.25 24.83
N SER A 40 20.10 -6.69 24.02
CA SER A 40 19.75 -5.69 23.00
C SER A 40 18.96 -6.30 21.84
N LEU A 41 19.27 -7.53 21.46
CA LEU A 41 18.50 -8.28 20.46
C LEU A 41 17.07 -8.57 20.96
N LEU A 42 16.93 -8.97 22.22
CA LEU A 42 15.62 -9.24 22.84
C LEU A 42 14.78 -7.96 22.95
N ALA A 43 15.42 -6.83 23.32
CA ALA A 43 14.78 -5.52 23.30
C ALA A 43 14.34 -5.11 21.88
N LEU A 44 15.17 -5.34 20.85
CA LEU A 44 14.80 -5.09 19.46
C LEU A 44 13.59 -5.92 19.03
N MET A 45 13.51 -7.19 19.42
CA MET A 45 12.37 -8.04 19.07
C MET A 45 11.07 -7.58 19.75
N LEU A 46 11.13 -7.24 21.04
CA LEU A 46 9.96 -6.75 21.78
C LEU A 46 9.48 -5.38 21.28
N ILE A 47 10.38 -4.40 21.24
CA ILE A 47 10.06 -3.04 20.79
C ILE A 47 9.69 -3.06 19.30
N GLY A 48 10.45 -3.79 18.48
CA GLY A 48 10.19 -3.96 17.06
C GLY A 48 8.83 -4.59 16.79
N GLY A 49 8.40 -5.57 17.57
CA GLY A 49 7.06 -6.16 17.49
C GLY A 49 5.95 -5.15 17.77
N VAL A 50 6.09 -4.33 18.83
CA VAL A 50 5.13 -3.27 19.15
C VAL A 50 5.10 -2.19 18.07
N VAL A 51 6.26 -1.79 17.55
CA VAL A 51 6.36 -0.80 16.46
C VAL A 51 5.69 -1.34 15.18
N LEU A 52 5.95 -2.60 14.81
CA LEU A 52 5.30 -3.26 13.67
C LEU A 52 3.78 -3.28 13.83
N PHE A 53 3.30 -3.58 15.04
CA PHE A 53 1.88 -3.56 15.35
C PHE A 53 1.25 -2.17 15.14
N ILE A 54 1.88 -1.12 15.66
CA ILE A 54 1.43 0.26 15.48
C ILE A 54 1.46 0.64 13.99
N CYS A 55 2.54 0.33 13.28
CA CYS A 55 2.66 0.61 11.85
C CYS A 55 1.59 -0.10 11.01
N ALA A 56 1.25 -1.35 11.34
CA ALA A 56 0.17 -2.09 10.69
C ALA A 56 -1.18 -1.41 10.93
N LEU A 57 -1.49 -1.04 12.17
CA LEU A 57 -2.74 -0.34 12.49
C LEU A 57 -2.88 0.98 11.75
N VAL A 58 -1.83 1.80 11.73
CA VAL A 58 -1.85 3.08 11.02
C VAL A 58 -2.02 2.87 9.51
N SER A 59 -1.35 1.87 8.94
CA SER A 59 -1.50 1.50 7.53
C SER A 59 -2.95 1.11 7.18
N ILE A 60 -3.57 0.24 8.00
CA ILE A 60 -4.98 -0.15 7.84
C ILE A 60 -5.91 1.07 7.90
N LEU A 61 -5.75 1.94 8.91
CA LEU A 61 -6.59 3.13 9.10
C LEU A 61 -6.55 4.06 7.88
N LYS A 62 -5.43 4.11 7.17
CA LYS A 62 -5.30 4.89 5.94
C LYS A 62 -5.81 4.17 4.69
N ILE A 63 -5.77 2.83 4.65
CA ILE A 63 -6.21 2.03 3.49
C ILE A 63 -7.74 1.81 3.47
N ILE A 64 -8.39 1.68 4.62
CA ILE A 64 -9.86 1.51 4.72
C ILE A 64 -10.64 2.54 3.88
N PRO A 65 -10.41 3.87 4.00
CA PRO A 65 -11.15 4.84 3.20
C PRO A 65 -10.88 4.71 1.69
N LEU A 66 -9.68 4.26 1.31
CA LEU A 66 -9.34 4.02 -0.10
C LEU A 66 -10.17 2.86 -0.68
N ILE A 67 -10.37 1.76 0.07
CA ILE A 67 -11.19 0.63 -0.41
C ILE A 67 -12.60 1.08 -0.79
N GLY A 68 -13.22 1.94 0.04
CA GLY A 68 -14.55 2.47 -0.24
C GLY A 68 -14.60 3.22 -1.58
N VAL A 69 -13.62 4.09 -1.81
CA VAL A 69 -13.57 4.91 -3.02
C VAL A 69 -13.23 4.08 -4.26
N TYR A 70 -12.28 3.14 -4.18
CA TYR A 70 -11.99 2.23 -5.28
C TYR A 70 -13.17 1.31 -5.60
N SER A 71 -13.94 0.89 -4.59
CA SER A 71 -15.16 0.12 -4.81
C SER A 71 -16.22 0.94 -5.56
N GLU A 72 -16.35 2.23 -5.26
CA GLU A 72 -17.27 3.12 -5.95
C GLU A 72 -16.80 3.40 -7.40
N ALA A 73 -15.50 3.65 -7.58
CA ALA A 73 -14.89 3.79 -8.90
C ALA A 73 -15.11 2.55 -9.78
N VAL A 74 -15.02 1.34 -9.22
CA VAL A 74 -15.34 0.09 -9.93
C VAL A 74 -16.80 0.05 -10.40
N LYS A 75 -17.76 0.52 -9.58
CA LYS A 75 -19.17 0.56 -9.98
C LYS A 75 -19.39 1.50 -11.15
N VAL A 76 -18.84 2.73 -11.07
CA VAL A 76 -18.97 3.75 -12.11
C VAL A 76 -18.28 3.32 -13.41
N LEU A 77 -17.11 2.69 -13.31
CA LEU A 77 -16.34 2.24 -14.48
C LEU A 77 -16.86 0.94 -15.11
N LYS A 78 -17.78 0.22 -14.46
CA LYS A 78 -18.30 -1.07 -14.94
C LYS A 78 -18.96 -0.98 -16.31
N ASP A 79 -19.66 0.14 -16.56
CA ASP A 79 -20.41 0.38 -17.79
C ASP A 79 -19.63 1.28 -18.78
N HIS A 80 -18.38 1.63 -18.47
CA HIS A 80 -17.56 2.51 -19.30
C HIS A 80 -16.90 1.75 -20.46
N LYS A 81 -16.70 2.42 -21.60
CA LYS A 81 -16.02 1.84 -22.78
C LYS A 81 -14.57 1.38 -22.52
N ASN A 82 -13.87 1.97 -21.54
CA ASN A 82 -12.45 1.69 -21.30
C ASN A 82 -12.27 0.49 -20.34
N LYS A 83 -12.31 -0.72 -20.91
CA LYS A 83 -12.17 -1.99 -20.18
C LYS A 83 -10.80 -2.16 -19.50
N ASP A 84 -9.75 -1.53 -20.03
CA ASP A 84 -8.40 -1.59 -19.45
C ASP A 84 -8.32 -0.77 -18.16
N LEU A 85 -8.87 0.45 -18.16
CA LEU A 85 -8.96 1.28 -16.97
C LEU A 85 -9.77 0.58 -15.86
N PHE A 86 -10.91 -0.03 -16.22
CA PHE A 86 -11.72 -0.83 -15.30
C PHE A 86 -10.90 -1.98 -14.68
N LYS A 87 -10.14 -2.72 -15.50
CA LYS A 87 -9.30 -3.83 -15.04
C LYS A 87 -8.28 -3.39 -13.99
N TYR A 88 -7.62 -2.26 -14.19
CA TYR A 88 -6.63 -1.75 -13.24
C TYR A 88 -7.27 -1.24 -11.94
N VAL A 89 -8.34 -0.46 -12.03
CA VAL A 89 -9.06 0.05 -10.85
C VAL A 89 -9.64 -1.11 -10.02
N SER A 90 -10.19 -2.13 -10.69
CA SER A 90 -10.67 -3.36 -10.04
C SER A 90 -9.56 -4.12 -9.32
N ARG A 91 -8.39 -4.27 -9.95
CA ARG A 91 -7.22 -4.90 -9.32
C ARG A 91 -6.73 -4.13 -8.10
N VAL A 92 -6.67 -2.80 -8.15
CA VAL A 92 -6.31 -1.97 -6.99
C VAL A 92 -7.30 -2.20 -5.85
N SER A 93 -8.61 -2.17 -6.12
CA SER A 93 -9.64 -2.42 -5.11
C SER A 93 -9.45 -3.78 -4.41
N SER A 94 -9.17 -4.84 -5.17
CA SER A 94 -8.92 -6.17 -4.64
C SER A 94 -7.63 -6.24 -3.80
N LEU A 95 -6.53 -5.67 -4.29
CA LEU A 95 -5.25 -5.67 -3.59
C LEU A 95 -5.30 -4.89 -2.28
N LEU A 96 -6.01 -3.76 -2.22
CA LEU A 96 -6.19 -2.99 -0.99
C LEU A 96 -6.91 -3.81 0.09
N LYS A 97 -7.92 -4.61 -0.29
CA LYS A 97 -8.59 -5.53 0.64
C LYS A 97 -7.65 -6.61 1.16
N VAL A 98 -6.81 -7.18 0.29
CA VAL A 98 -5.79 -8.17 0.67
C VAL A 98 -4.79 -7.57 1.65
N ILE A 99 -4.31 -6.35 1.39
CA ILE A 99 -3.38 -5.65 2.29
C ILE A 99 -4.01 -5.45 3.66
N VAL A 100 -5.26 -4.96 3.73
CA VAL A 100 -5.96 -4.80 5.02
C VAL A 100 -6.11 -6.13 5.73
N MET A 101 -6.51 -7.20 5.04
CA MET A 101 -6.64 -8.52 5.64
C MET A 101 -5.29 -9.01 6.19
N MET A 102 -4.20 -8.89 5.41
CA MET A 102 -2.87 -9.31 5.85
C MET A 102 -2.40 -8.55 7.08
N GLU A 103 -2.57 -7.23 7.09
CA GLU A 103 -2.12 -6.37 8.18
C GLU A 103 -2.99 -6.54 9.43
N LEU A 104 -4.28 -6.89 9.29
CA LEU A 104 -5.21 -7.10 10.39
C LEU A 104 -5.01 -8.47 11.06
N VAL A 105 -4.86 -9.54 10.27
CA VAL A 105 -4.79 -10.91 10.77
C VAL A 105 -3.42 -11.19 11.39
N PHE A 106 -2.34 -10.64 10.81
CA PHE A 106 -0.99 -10.77 11.37
C PHE A 106 -0.19 -9.48 11.16
N PRO A 107 -0.10 -8.61 12.18
CA PRO A 107 0.77 -7.43 12.12
C PRO A 107 2.25 -7.77 11.88
N VAL A 108 2.66 -9.00 12.23
CA VAL A 108 3.99 -9.57 11.92
C VAL A 108 4.20 -9.78 10.42
N VAL A 109 3.13 -9.93 9.64
CA VAL A 109 3.11 -10.06 8.17
C VAL A 109 3.11 -8.68 7.52
N TRP A 110 3.14 -7.58 8.29
CA TRP A 110 3.28 -6.23 7.75
C TRP A 110 4.42 -6.15 6.73
N PRO A 111 5.65 -6.64 6.97
CA PRO A 111 6.72 -6.63 5.95
C PRO A 111 6.35 -7.36 4.64
N ILE A 112 5.54 -8.43 4.69
CA ILE A 112 5.09 -9.18 3.52
C ILE A 112 4.02 -8.40 2.73
N SER A 113 3.23 -7.55 3.39
CA SER A 113 2.27 -6.65 2.73
C SER A 113 2.94 -5.66 1.76
N LEU A 114 4.26 -5.45 1.91
CA LEU A 114 5.07 -4.60 1.03
C LEU A 114 4.94 -5.00 -0.44
N ILE A 115 4.94 -6.30 -0.74
CA ILE A 115 4.84 -6.81 -2.12
C ILE A 115 3.52 -6.36 -2.75
N PHE A 116 2.42 -6.46 -2.00
CA PHE A 116 1.10 -6.04 -2.46
C PHE A 116 1.02 -4.52 -2.60
N LYS A 117 1.62 -3.75 -1.68
CA LYS A 117 1.70 -2.29 -1.79
C LYS A 117 2.48 -1.84 -3.04
N LEU A 118 3.58 -2.52 -3.37
CA LEU A 118 4.34 -2.28 -4.60
C LEU A 118 3.52 -2.60 -5.86
N MET A 119 2.73 -3.69 -5.83
CA MET A 119 1.82 -3.99 -6.93
C MET A 119 0.74 -2.92 -7.08
N VAL A 120 0.18 -2.44 -5.98
CA VAL A 120 -0.79 -1.32 -5.99
C VAL A 120 -0.14 -0.08 -6.59
N ASP A 121 1.05 0.32 -6.15
CA ASP A 121 1.77 1.48 -6.69
C ASP A 121 1.96 1.39 -8.21
N ARG A 122 2.35 0.21 -8.71
CA ARG A 122 2.46 -0.05 -10.15
C ARG A 122 1.13 0.13 -10.89
N TYR A 123 0.04 -0.39 -10.35
CA TYR A 123 -1.28 -0.25 -10.98
C TYR A 123 -1.79 1.19 -10.92
N LEU A 124 -1.50 1.94 -9.85
CA LEU A 124 -1.82 3.35 -9.76
C LEU A 124 -1.04 4.19 -10.79
N TYR A 125 0.24 3.88 -11.01
CA TYR A 125 1.02 4.49 -12.07
C TYR A 125 0.40 4.24 -13.45
N GLN A 126 -0.04 3.02 -13.73
CA GLN A 126 -0.73 2.69 -14.97
C GLN A 126 -2.05 3.45 -15.11
N ILE A 127 -2.86 3.52 -14.05
CA ILE A 127 -4.10 4.30 -14.06
C ILE A 127 -3.83 5.78 -14.36
N ARG A 128 -2.81 6.37 -13.73
CA ARG A 128 -2.40 7.76 -13.98
C ARG A 128 -2.00 7.97 -15.45
N TYR A 129 -1.21 7.04 -16.01
CA TYR A 129 -0.82 7.08 -17.41
C TYR A 129 -2.03 7.01 -18.35
N PHE A 130 -2.98 6.10 -18.10
CA PHE A 130 -4.19 5.98 -18.91
C PHE A 130 -5.11 7.21 -18.80
N ILE A 131 -5.23 7.81 -17.62
CA ILE A 131 -6.02 9.03 -17.43
C ILE A 131 -5.37 10.21 -18.18
N GLY A 132 -4.06 10.41 -18.02
CA GLY A 132 -3.34 11.47 -18.74
C GLY A 132 -3.33 11.27 -20.26
N ALA A 133 -3.25 10.03 -20.74
CA ALA A 133 -3.35 9.73 -22.16
C ALA A 133 -4.75 9.95 -22.76
N VAL A 134 -5.80 9.92 -21.92
CA VAL A 134 -7.18 10.27 -22.33
C VAL A 134 -7.36 11.78 -22.37
N GLU A 135 -6.84 12.52 -21.38
CA GLU A 135 -6.88 13.99 -21.37
C GLU A 135 -6.16 14.61 -22.58
N ILE A 136 -5.04 14.03 -23.05
CA ILE A 136 -4.31 14.51 -24.24
C ILE A 136 -5.06 14.24 -25.57
N LYS A 137 -6.03 13.32 -25.59
CA LYS A 137 -6.78 12.95 -26.80
C LYS A 137 -8.05 13.79 -27.02
N ASP A 138 -8.48 14.49 -25.99
CA ASP A 138 -9.69 15.33 -26.01
C ASP A 138 -9.34 16.84 -26.19
N ASP A 139 -8.04 17.17 -26.36
CA ASP A 139 -7.49 18.47 -26.81
C ASP A 139 -7.07 18.41 -28.30
#